data_AF-A0A3S1BHG7-F1
#
_entry.id   AF-A0A3S1BHG7-F1
#
_cell.length_a   1.000
_cell.length_b   1.000
_cell.length_c   1.000
_cell.angle_alpha   90.00
_cell.angle_beta   90.00
_cell.angle_gamma   90.00
#
_symmetry.space_group_name_H-M   'P 1'
#
loop_
_entity.id
_entity.type
_entity.pdbx_description
1 polymer ?
#
loop_
_entity_poly.entity_id
_entity_poly.type
_entity_poly.pdbx_seq_one_letter_code
_entity_poly.pdbx_strand_id
1 'polypeptide(L)'
;MEGTNARHVQWNIENTAALLHQKFPSSLVFVIKPTRMHLNTFSVYSNFVESNDFGCPIHDSGYGALRHLTLIYKSACSTVADSTIPVSVVGFSKGCVVLNQLVYEIPSACYFDCEVKKFLLAIKNLYWLDGGHSGGDVQMANQHAEPRLVTSLAELDCHIHVHVTPYQVHDTLRPWIGRHYRRFCKLLHSTKANFSKEVHFEQEPGSLENHFKVLEVFK
;
A
#
# COMPACT_ATOMS: atom_id res chain seq x y z
N MET A 1 13.94 24.88 15.65
CA MET A 1 13.47 24.61 14.28
C MET A 1 12.31 23.63 14.39
N GLU A 2 11.08 24.13 14.43
CA GLU A 2 9.91 23.27 14.26
C GLU A 2 10.00 22.65 12.86
N GLY A 3 10.12 21.32 12.80
CA GLY A 3 10.29 20.61 11.53
C GLY A 3 9.07 20.82 10.62
N THR A 4 9.30 20.80 9.31
CA THR A 4 8.28 20.85 8.25
C THR A 4 7.08 19.93 8.48
N ASN A 5 7.26 18.83 9.22
CA ASN A 5 6.21 17.87 9.60
C ASN A 5 5.14 18.46 10.53
N ALA A 6 5.45 19.48 11.33
CA ALA A 6 4.46 20.14 12.21
C ALA A 6 3.29 20.76 11.42
N ARG A 7 3.54 21.19 10.19
CA ARG A 7 2.53 21.73 9.26
C ARG A 7 1.55 20.68 8.74
N HIS A 8 1.82 19.39 8.98
CA HIS A 8 1.02 18.27 8.51
C HIS A 8 0.44 17.44 9.67
N VAL A 9 0.41 17.99 10.89
CA VAL A 9 -0.08 17.29 12.10
C VAL A 9 -1.52 16.80 11.97
N GLN A 10 -2.35 17.46 11.16
CA GLN A 10 -3.71 17.01 10.87
C GLN A 10 -3.75 15.61 10.21
N TRP A 11 -2.65 15.17 9.58
CA TRP A 11 -2.49 13.87 8.93
C TRP A 11 -1.71 12.87 9.79
N ASN A 12 -1.60 13.11 11.10
CA ASN A 12 -0.99 12.14 12.01
C ASN A 12 -1.78 10.81 12.03
N ILE A 13 -1.21 9.81 12.70
CA ILE A 13 -1.75 8.45 12.69
C ILE A 13 -3.14 8.40 13.33
N GLU A 14 -3.34 9.12 14.42
CA GLU A 14 -4.59 9.16 15.18
C GLU A 14 -5.71 9.83 14.38
N ASN A 15 -5.43 10.96 13.73
CA ASN A 15 -6.39 11.66 12.87
C ASN A 15 -6.69 10.87 11.60
N THR A 16 -5.68 10.22 11.01
CA THR A 16 -5.89 9.33 9.86
C THR A 16 -6.78 8.15 10.25
N ALA A 17 -6.58 7.56 11.43
CA ALA A 17 -7.44 6.49 11.93
C ALA A 17 -8.89 6.97 12.12
N ALA A 18 -9.08 8.15 12.71
CA ALA A 18 -10.40 8.76 12.89
C ALA A 18 -11.10 9.03 11.55
N LEU A 19 -10.37 9.59 10.58
CA LEU A 19 -10.86 9.85 9.23
C LEU A 19 -11.31 8.55 8.53
N LEU A 20 -10.49 7.50 8.61
CA LEU A 20 -10.82 6.19 8.03
C LEU A 20 -12.03 5.54 8.73
N HIS A 21 -12.15 5.67 10.05
CA HIS A 21 -13.31 5.17 10.78
C HIS A 21 -14.59 5.90 10.38
N GLN A 22 -14.52 7.23 10.19
CA GLN A 22 -15.66 8.01 9.71
C GLN A 22 -16.07 7.61 8.29
N LYS A 23 -15.10 7.29 7.43
CA LYS A 23 -15.32 6.83 6.06
C LYS A 23 -15.89 5.40 6.01
N PHE A 24 -15.47 4.54 6.94
CA PHE A 24 -15.88 3.13 7.02
C PHE A 24 -16.45 2.83 8.43
N PRO A 25 -17.65 3.35 8.76
CA PRO A 25 -18.18 3.32 10.14
C PRO A 25 -18.51 1.91 10.65
N SER A 26 -18.73 0.95 9.74
CA SER A 26 -18.94 -0.46 10.07
C SER A 26 -17.65 -1.28 10.15
N SER A 27 -16.49 -0.66 9.95
CA SER A 27 -15.19 -1.33 9.93
C SER A 27 -14.37 -1.01 11.17
N LEU A 28 -13.58 -2.00 11.59
CA LEU A 28 -12.51 -1.80 12.57
C LEU A 28 -11.26 -1.30 11.86
N VAL A 29 -10.70 -0.20 12.36
CA VAL A 29 -9.54 0.44 11.76
C VAL A 29 -8.29 0.13 12.59
N PHE A 30 -7.35 -0.59 11.97
CA PHE A 30 -6.03 -0.83 12.53
C PHE A 30 -5.00 -0.06 11.73
N VAL A 31 -4.20 0.77 12.40
CA VAL A 31 -3.11 1.50 11.76
C VAL A 31 -1.78 0.88 12.15
N ILE A 32 -1.02 0.46 11.15
CA ILE A 32 0.31 -0.11 11.32
C ILE A 32 1.35 1.02 11.23
N LYS A 33 2.01 1.30 12.36
CA LYS A 33 3.11 2.28 12.41
C LYS A 33 4.37 1.69 11.74
N PRO A 34 5.21 2.52 11.09
CA PRO A 34 6.52 2.05 10.64
C PRO A 34 7.37 1.60 11.84
N THR A 35 8.27 0.65 11.62
CA THR A 35 9.20 0.18 12.65
C THR A 35 10.05 1.33 13.20
N ARG A 36 10.47 2.25 12.32
CA ARG A 36 11.20 3.46 12.69
C ARG A 36 10.91 4.61 11.73
N MET A 37 11.17 5.82 12.19
CA MET A 37 11.16 7.05 11.39
C MET A 37 12.60 7.57 11.28
N HIS A 38 13.23 7.44 10.12
CA HIS A 38 14.56 8.00 9.89
C HIS A 38 14.48 9.52 9.70
N LEU A 39 15.34 10.27 10.38
CA LEU A 39 15.34 11.74 10.42
C LEU A 39 13.95 12.35 10.76
N ASN A 40 13.16 11.63 11.55
CA ASN A 40 11.77 11.99 11.91
C ASN A 40 10.84 12.24 10.70
N THR A 41 11.21 11.78 9.50
CA THR A 41 10.50 12.10 8.25
C THR A 41 10.25 10.86 7.39
N PHE A 42 11.23 9.96 7.28
CA PHE A 42 11.13 8.81 6.40
C PHE A 42 10.66 7.57 7.15
N SER A 43 9.44 7.11 6.85
CA SER A 43 8.89 5.87 7.37
C SER A 43 9.64 4.65 6.84
N VAL A 44 10.07 3.77 7.74
CA VAL A 44 10.72 2.50 7.40
C VAL A 44 9.94 1.32 7.98
N TYR A 45 9.40 0.48 7.10
CA TYR A 45 8.60 -0.70 7.43
C TYR A 45 9.44 -1.99 7.38
N SER A 46 10.57 -1.99 8.09
CA SER A 46 11.54 -3.11 8.09
C SER A 46 11.03 -4.37 8.82
N ASN A 47 9.77 -4.39 9.22
CA ASN A 47 9.04 -5.56 9.69
C ASN A 47 8.23 -6.24 8.57
N PHE A 48 8.10 -5.57 7.43
CA PHE A 48 7.36 -6.05 6.27
C PHE A 48 8.18 -6.07 5.00
N VAL A 49 9.22 -5.25 4.86
CA VAL A 49 10.06 -5.25 3.64
C VAL A 49 11.49 -4.85 3.98
N GLU A 50 12.47 -5.47 3.33
CA GLU A 50 13.84 -5.01 3.43
C GLU A 50 13.94 -3.59 2.89
N SER A 51 14.62 -2.69 3.60
CA SER A 51 14.70 -1.30 3.19
C SER A 51 15.98 -0.63 3.69
N ASN A 52 16.49 0.30 2.89
CA ASN A 52 17.52 1.23 3.37
C ASN A 52 16.94 2.23 4.39
N ASP A 53 17.79 3.11 4.92
CA ASP A 53 17.37 4.10 5.93
C ASP A 53 16.32 5.11 5.46
N PHE A 54 16.17 5.30 4.14
CA PHE A 54 15.15 6.17 3.56
C PHE A 54 13.85 5.42 3.23
N GLY A 55 13.74 4.16 3.68
CA GLY A 55 12.59 3.31 3.42
C GLY A 55 12.44 2.96 1.94
N CYS A 56 13.54 2.93 1.19
CA CYS A 56 13.52 2.43 -0.19
C CYS A 56 13.60 0.90 -0.16
N PRO A 57 12.63 0.19 -0.76
CA PRO A 57 12.47 -1.23 -0.58
C PRO A 57 13.44 -2.04 -1.45
N ILE A 58 13.78 -3.23 -0.95
CA ILE A 58 14.24 -4.37 -1.75
C ILE A 58 13.19 -5.46 -1.55
N HIS A 59 12.56 -5.87 -2.63
CA HIS A 59 11.48 -6.85 -2.59
C HIS A 59 11.99 -8.26 -2.84
N ASP A 60 11.42 -9.21 -2.10
CA ASP A 60 11.80 -10.63 -2.13
C ASP A 60 10.55 -11.52 -1.99
N SER A 61 10.56 -12.75 -2.53
CA SER A 61 9.38 -13.63 -2.46
C SER A 61 9.26 -14.40 -1.13
N GLY A 62 10.23 -14.27 -0.23
CA GLY A 62 10.34 -15.01 1.04
C GLY A 62 10.57 -14.15 2.27
N TYR A 63 10.33 -12.83 2.22
CA TYR A 63 10.57 -11.93 3.36
C TYR A 63 9.66 -12.23 4.58
N GLY A 64 8.42 -12.65 4.34
CA GLY A 64 7.47 -13.06 5.38
C GLY A 64 6.46 -11.97 5.77
N ALA A 65 6.28 -10.96 4.93
CA ALA A 65 5.32 -9.87 5.12
C ALA A 65 3.87 -10.37 5.22
N LEU A 66 3.46 -11.32 4.36
CA LEU A 66 2.13 -11.91 4.38
C LEU A 66 1.89 -12.69 5.66
N ARG A 67 2.89 -13.46 6.12
CA ARG A 67 2.81 -14.21 7.38
C ARG A 67 2.67 -13.26 8.56
N HIS A 68 3.47 -12.20 8.60
CA HIS A 68 3.37 -11.19 9.65
C HIS A 68 1.99 -10.52 9.66
N LEU A 69 1.49 -10.08 8.50
CA LEU A 69 0.18 -9.43 8.41
C LEU A 69 -0.97 -10.38 8.77
N THR A 70 -0.84 -11.66 8.42
CA THR A 70 -1.79 -12.72 8.81
C THR A 70 -1.86 -12.88 10.32
N LEU A 71 -0.73 -12.83 11.04
CA LEU A 71 -0.72 -12.89 12.51
C LEU A 71 -1.41 -11.68 13.14
N ILE A 72 -1.17 -10.48 12.60
CA ILE A 72 -1.84 -9.25 13.05
C ILE A 72 -3.35 -9.35 12.80
N TYR A 73 -3.75 -9.77 11.59
CA TYR A 73 -5.14 -9.96 11.23
C TYR A 73 -5.85 -10.95 12.15
N LYS A 74 -5.24 -12.11 12.43
CA LYS A 74 -5.81 -13.11 13.33
C LYS A 74 -5.94 -12.58 14.76
N SER A 75 -4.93 -11.88 15.25
CA SER A 75 -4.97 -11.26 16.57
C SER A 75 -6.01 -10.16 16.66
N ALA A 76 -6.28 -9.44 15.57
CA ALA A 76 -7.34 -8.45 15.51
C ALA A 76 -8.73 -9.12 15.48
N CYS A 77 -8.92 -10.11 14.61
CA CYS A 77 -10.20 -10.83 14.51
C CYS A 77 -10.59 -11.51 15.82
N SER A 78 -9.65 -12.13 16.55
CA SER A 78 -9.94 -12.81 17.81
C SER A 78 -10.48 -11.88 18.90
N THR A 79 -10.32 -10.55 18.77
CA THR A 79 -10.93 -9.58 19.69
C THR A 79 -12.40 -9.28 19.39
N VAL A 80 -12.91 -9.74 18.25
CA VAL A 80 -14.21 -9.32 17.66
C VAL A 80 -15.10 -10.52 17.37
N ALA A 81 -14.56 -11.55 16.73
CA ALA A 81 -15.26 -12.78 16.39
C ALA A 81 -14.28 -13.93 16.17
N ASP A 82 -14.70 -15.16 16.49
CA ASP A 82 -13.93 -16.38 16.21
C ASP A 82 -14.12 -16.84 14.75
N SER A 83 -14.08 -15.91 13.81
CA SER A 83 -14.32 -16.16 12.39
C SER A 83 -13.48 -15.25 11.50
N THR A 84 -13.31 -15.67 10.24
CA THR A 84 -12.66 -14.86 9.20
C THR A 84 -13.55 -13.67 8.85
N ILE A 85 -13.07 -12.47 9.14
CA ILE A 85 -13.76 -11.21 8.81
C ILE A 85 -13.19 -10.64 7.51
N PRO A 86 -14.01 -10.17 6.56
CA PRO A 86 -13.54 -9.46 5.38
C PRO A 86 -12.61 -8.30 5.74
N VAL A 87 -11.48 -8.16 5.03
CA VAL A 87 -10.49 -7.12 5.30
C VAL A 87 -10.22 -6.29 4.07
N SER A 88 -10.03 -4.99 4.28
CA SER A 88 -9.50 -4.08 3.27
C SER A 88 -8.11 -3.63 3.72
N VAL A 89 -7.13 -3.70 2.83
CA VAL A 89 -5.75 -3.32 3.15
C VAL A 89 -5.40 -2.04 2.39
N VAL A 90 -4.95 -1.02 3.11
CA VAL A 90 -4.65 0.30 2.56
C VAL A 90 -3.17 0.60 2.73
N GLY A 91 -2.46 0.74 1.61
CA GLY A 91 -1.11 1.28 1.57
C GLY A 91 -1.20 2.75 1.17
N PHE A 92 -0.87 3.66 2.09
CA PHE A 92 -0.78 5.09 1.78
C PHE A 92 0.67 5.54 1.76
N SER A 93 1.06 6.33 0.75
CA SER A 93 2.41 6.90 0.64
C SER A 93 3.48 5.80 0.70
N LYS A 94 4.36 5.83 1.71
CA LYS A 94 5.34 4.75 1.96
C LYS A 94 4.69 3.41 2.30
N GLY A 95 3.45 3.34 2.78
CA GLY A 95 2.74 2.07 3.00
C GLY A 95 2.57 1.24 1.72
N CYS A 96 2.60 1.86 0.53
CA CYS A 96 2.54 1.15 -0.75
C CYS A 96 3.74 0.20 -0.96
N VAL A 97 4.90 0.46 -0.34
CA VAL A 97 6.02 -0.49 -0.42
C VAL A 97 5.70 -1.80 0.29
N VAL A 98 4.87 -1.77 1.35
CA VAL A 98 4.41 -2.99 2.01
C VAL A 98 3.47 -3.76 1.10
N LEU A 99 2.50 -3.08 0.46
CA LEU A 99 1.61 -3.73 -0.50
C LEU A 99 2.37 -4.37 -1.66
N ASN A 100 3.38 -3.67 -2.19
CA ASN A 100 4.26 -4.21 -3.22
C ASN A 100 4.93 -5.48 -2.72
N GLN A 101 5.48 -5.48 -1.51
CA GLN A 101 6.09 -6.67 -0.91
C GLN A 101 5.10 -7.84 -0.75
N LEU A 102 3.85 -7.58 -0.35
CA LEU A 102 2.82 -8.63 -0.32
C LEU A 102 2.64 -9.28 -1.69
N VAL A 103 2.63 -8.49 -2.77
CA VAL A 103 2.47 -8.97 -4.14
C VAL A 103 3.60 -9.91 -4.57
N TYR A 104 4.83 -9.72 -4.09
CA TYR A 104 5.94 -10.65 -4.34
C TYR A 104 5.77 -12.00 -3.66
N GLU A 105 5.13 -12.01 -2.50
CA GLU A 105 4.99 -13.21 -1.69
C GLU A 105 3.76 -14.04 -2.10
N ILE A 106 2.72 -13.45 -2.70
CA ILE A 106 1.48 -14.15 -3.12
C ILE A 106 1.78 -15.45 -3.88
N PRO A 107 2.60 -15.47 -4.95
CA PRO A 107 2.81 -16.67 -5.75
C PRO A 107 3.35 -17.85 -4.93
N SER A 108 4.19 -17.60 -3.92
CA SER A 108 4.74 -18.64 -3.06
C SER A 108 3.78 -18.98 -1.92
N ALA A 109 3.20 -17.96 -1.28
CA ALA A 109 2.42 -18.11 -0.05
C ALA A 109 1.16 -18.96 -0.23
N CYS A 110 0.49 -18.85 -1.38
CA CYS A 110 -0.73 -19.61 -1.69
C CYS A 110 -0.55 -21.13 -1.66
N TYR A 111 0.68 -21.63 -1.85
CA TYR A 111 0.96 -23.08 -1.92
C TYR A 111 1.43 -23.67 -0.60
N PHE A 112 2.04 -22.88 0.28
CA PHE A 112 2.78 -23.41 1.44
C PHE A 112 2.17 -23.05 2.79
N ASP A 113 1.25 -22.09 2.88
CA ASP A 113 0.68 -21.63 4.15
C ASP A 113 -0.85 -21.49 4.07
N CYS A 114 -1.57 -22.40 4.75
CA CYS A 114 -3.03 -22.43 4.73
C CYS A 114 -3.65 -21.24 5.50
N GLU A 115 -2.97 -20.69 6.49
CA GLU A 115 -3.45 -19.54 7.26
C GLU A 115 -3.28 -18.26 6.47
N VAL A 116 -2.14 -18.11 5.79
CA VAL A 116 -1.94 -17.01 4.83
C VAL A 116 -2.94 -17.09 3.69
N LYS A 117 -3.22 -18.29 3.16
CA LYS A 117 -4.25 -18.46 2.13
C LYS A 117 -5.64 -18.02 2.61
N LYS A 118 -6.03 -18.38 3.84
CA LYS A 118 -7.30 -17.91 4.44
C LYS A 118 -7.33 -16.38 4.56
N PHE A 119 -6.22 -15.77 5.00
CA PHE A 119 -6.09 -14.32 5.06
C PHE A 119 -6.22 -13.67 3.68
N LEU A 120 -5.52 -14.19 2.67
CA LEU A 120 -5.60 -13.69 1.29
C LEU A 120 -7.04 -13.74 0.75
N LEU A 121 -7.78 -14.82 1.00
CA LEU A 121 -9.20 -14.94 0.63
C LEU A 121 -10.13 -13.98 1.40
N ALA A 122 -9.71 -13.53 2.58
CA ALA A 122 -10.43 -12.53 3.37
C ALA A 122 -10.27 -11.12 2.82
N ILE A 123 -9.20 -10.84 2.06
CA ILE A 123 -8.97 -9.54 1.44
C ILE A 123 -10.03 -9.27 0.38
N LYS A 124 -10.83 -8.22 0.57
CA LYS A 124 -11.85 -7.79 -0.40
C LYS A 124 -11.44 -6.55 -1.17
N ASN A 125 -10.60 -5.71 -0.58
CA ASN A 125 -10.07 -4.52 -1.23
C ASN A 125 -8.59 -4.33 -0.94
N LEU A 126 -7.84 -3.94 -1.97
CA LEU A 126 -6.46 -3.48 -1.86
C LEU A 126 -6.37 -2.06 -2.40
N TYR A 127 -5.90 -1.12 -1.57
CA TYR A 127 -5.79 0.28 -1.95
C TYR A 127 -4.33 0.71 -2.01
N TRP A 128 -3.83 0.96 -3.22
CA TRP A 128 -2.62 1.74 -3.42
C TRP A 128 -3.00 3.22 -3.45
N LEU A 129 -2.75 3.93 -2.34
CA LEU A 129 -3.07 5.36 -2.18
C LEU A 129 -1.79 6.19 -2.28
N ASP A 130 -1.64 6.83 -3.43
CA ASP A 130 -0.61 7.82 -3.75
C ASP A 130 0.81 7.41 -3.34
N GLY A 131 1.16 6.18 -3.73
CA GLY A 131 2.44 5.56 -3.42
C GLY A 131 3.61 6.21 -4.16
N GLY A 132 4.72 6.39 -3.44
CA GLY A 132 5.97 6.84 -4.04
C GLY A 132 7.16 6.67 -3.09
N HIS A 133 8.35 6.47 -3.67
CA HIS A 133 9.60 6.52 -2.92
C HIS A 133 10.74 7.09 -3.77
N SER A 134 11.83 7.47 -3.10
CA SER A 134 13.06 8.03 -3.68
C SER A 134 14.01 6.96 -4.25
N GLY A 135 13.61 5.70 -4.22
CA GLY A 135 14.36 4.62 -4.84
C GLY A 135 14.14 4.67 -6.34
N GLY A 136 15.23 4.76 -7.10
CA GLY A 136 15.17 4.95 -8.55
C GLY A 136 14.50 3.80 -9.30
N ASP A 137 14.46 3.92 -10.63
CA ASP A 137 13.74 3.01 -11.53
C ASP A 137 14.05 1.53 -11.26
N VAL A 138 15.30 1.18 -10.93
CA VAL A 138 15.74 -0.22 -10.68
C VAL A 138 15.08 -0.85 -9.46
N GLN A 139 14.86 -0.11 -8.38
CA GLN A 139 14.20 -0.62 -7.16
C GLN A 139 12.70 -0.77 -7.36
N MET A 140 12.14 0.00 -8.29
CA MET A 140 10.75 -0.09 -8.70
C MET A 140 10.50 -0.96 -9.96
N ALA A 141 11.54 -1.39 -10.66
CA ALA A 141 11.46 -2.17 -11.89
C ALA A 141 11.14 -3.64 -11.64
N ASN A 142 11.09 -4.10 -10.39
CA ASN A 142 10.70 -5.48 -10.07
C ASN A 142 9.24 -5.57 -9.55
N GLN A 143 8.66 -4.49 -9.05
CA GLN A 143 7.40 -4.48 -8.25
C GLN A 143 6.10 -4.34 -9.06
N HIS A 144 6.19 -3.90 -10.31
CA HIS A 144 5.04 -3.76 -11.22
C HIS A 144 5.36 -4.25 -12.63
N ALA A 145 6.38 -5.10 -12.76
CA ALA A 145 7.00 -5.42 -14.05
C ALA A 145 6.90 -6.87 -14.45
N GLU A 146 6.64 -7.76 -13.50
CA GLU A 146 6.50 -9.18 -13.77
C GLU A 146 5.03 -9.53 -13.94
N PRO A 147 4.59 -9.91 -15.17
CA PRO A 147 3.23 -10.33 -15.41
C PRO A 147 2.77 -11.43 -14.45
N ARG A 148 3.68 -12.33 -14.03
CA ARG A 148 3.40 -13.43 -13.09
C ARG A 148 2.88 -12.96 -11.74
N LEU A 149 3.46 -11.90 -11.18
CA LEU A 149 3.04 -11.34 -9.90
C LEU A 149 1.64 -10.73 -10.02
N VAL A 150 1.39 -9.97 -11.09
CA VAL A 150 0.08 -9.34 -11.32
C VAL A 150 -1.00 -10.38 -11.66
N THR A 151 -0.65 -11.47 -12.35
CA THR A 151 -1.56 -12.60 -12.56
C THR A 151 -1.97 -13.22 -11.23
N SER A 152 -1.00 -13.51 -10.35
CA SER A 152 -1.29 -14.10 -9.03
C SER A 152 -2.13 -13.16 -8.15
N LEU A 153 -1.88 -11.85 -8.25
CA LEU A 153 -2.70 -10.83 -7.59
C LEU A 153 -4.14 -10.81 -8.14
N ALA A 154 -4.32 -10.91 -9.46
CA ALA A 154 -5.63 -10.93 -10.10
C ALA A 154 -6.47 -12.16 -9.70
N GLU A 155 -5.83 -13.27 -9.35
CA GLU A 155 -6.48 -14.51 -8.90
C GLU A 155 -7.06 -14.43 -7.47
N LEU A 156 -6.75 -13.39 -6.70
CA LEU A 156 -7.27 -13.21 -5.33
C LEU A 156 -8.76 -12.84 -5.26
N ASP A 157 -9.40 -12.52 -6.39
CA ASP A 157 -10.81 -12.10 -6.47
C ASP A 157 -11.17 -10.94 -5.50
N CYS A 158 -10.21 -10.02 -5.31
CA CYS A 158 -10.40 -8.78 -4.58
C CYS A 158 -10.48 -7.59 -5.53
N HIS A 159 -11.05 -6.47 -5.09
CA HIS A 159 -11.02 -5.24 -5.87
C HIS A 159 -9.73 -4.46 -5.60
N ILE A 160 -9.01 -4.12 -6.66
CA ILE A 160 -7.74 -3.38 -6.60
C ILE A 160 -8.02 -1.91 -6.93
N HIS A 161 -7.76 -1.02 -5.98
CA HIS A 161 -7.94 0.41 -6.11
C HIS A 161 -6.58 1.08 -6.27
N VAL A 162 -6.38 1.79 -7.39
CA VAL A 162 -5.13 2.50 -7.67
C VAL A 162 -5.40 4.00 -7.74
N HIS A 163 -5.15 4.69 -6.63
CA HIS A 163 -5.32 6.14 -6.53
C HIS A 163 -3.96 6.83 -6.54
N VAL A 164 -3.81 7.87 -7.35
CA VAL A 164 -2.58 8.66 -7.44
C VAL A 164 -2.91 10.14 -7.54
N THR A 165 -1.94 11.00 -7.24
CA THR A 165 -2.02 12.44 -7.43
C THR A 165 -0.88 12.90 -8.36
N PRO A 166 -1.00 14.08 -9.01
CA PRO A 166 0.10 14.69 -9.74
C PRO A 166 1.40 14.83 -8.94
N TYR A 167 1.32 14.92 -7.60
CA TYR A 167 2.51 14.98 -6.73
C TYR A 167 3.44 13.77 -6.90
N GLN A 168 2.88 12.59 -7.16
CA GLN A 168 3.66 11.38 -7.38
C GLN A 168 3.88 11.11 -8.87
N VAL A 169 2.82 11.07 -9.67
CA VAL A 169 2.92 10.56 -11.06
C VAL A 169 3.40 11.58 -12.08
N HIS A 170 3.35 12.88 -11.77
CA HIS A 170 3.88 13.95 -12.62
C HIS A 170 5.19 14.55 -12.10
N ASP A 171 5.81 13.95 -11.08
CA ASP A 171 7.09 14.41 -10.56
C ASP A 171 8.22 14.23 -11.61
N THR A 172 8.79 15.35 -12.06
CA THR A 172 9.87 15.39 -13.06
C THR A 172 11.22 14.93 -12.52
N LEU A 173 11.43 14.99 -11.19
CA LEU A 173 12.61 14.47 -10.50
C LEU A 173 12.49 12.97 -10.24
N ARG A 174 11.26 12.45 -10.13
CA ARG A 174 10.95 11.03 -9.92
C ARG A 174 10.07 10.44 -11.04
N PRO A 175 10.46 10.59 -12.32
CA PRO A 175 9.58 10.28 -13.46
C PRO A 175 9.26 8.78 -13.59
N TRP A 176 9.99 7.93 -12.88
CA TRP A 176 9.74 6.49 -12.84
C TRP A 176 8.42 6.16 -12.15
N ILE A 177 7.98 6.92 -11.14
CA ILE A 177 6.71 6.68 -10.43
C ILE A 177 5.53 6.68 -11.42
N GLY A 178 5.45 7.70 -12.28
CA GLY A 178 4.43 7.77 -13.32
C GLY A 178 4.58 6.71 -14.43
N ARG A 179 5.80 6.21 -14.70
CA ARG A 179 5.99 5.07 -15.61
C ARG A 179 5.48 3.78 -14.99
N HIS A 180 5.77 3.53 -13.71
CA HIS A 180 5.37 2.32 -13.00
C HIS A 180 3.87 2.26 -12.78
N TYR A 181 3.24 3.37 -12.40
CA TYR A 181 1.77 3.47 -12.33
C TYR A 181 1.11 3.04 -13.65
N ARG A 182 1.57 3.60 -14.79
CA ARG A 182 1.04 3.24 -16.11
C ARG A 182 1.27 1.77 -16.46
N ARG A 183 2.45 1.24 -16.15
CA ARG A 183 2.78 -0.17 -16.37
C ARG A 183 1.90 -1.09 -15.52
N PHE A 184 1.73 -0.79 -14.23
CA PHE A 184 0.90 -1.56 -13.32
C PHE A 184 -0.55 -1.62 -13.80
N CYS A 185 -1.14 -0.47 -14.14
CA CYS A 185 -2.50 -0.41 -14.70
C CYS A 185 -2.63 -1.20 -16.01
N LYS A 186 -1.61 -1.16 -16.89
CA LYS A 186 -1.60 -1.94 -18.13
C LYS A 186 -1.58 -3.44 -17.84
N LEU A 187 -0.80 -3.88 -16.86
CA LEU A 187 -0.75 -5.29 -16.47
C LEU A 187 -2.08 -5.75 -15.86
N LEU A 188 -2.64 -5.00 -14.90
CA LEU A 188 -3.94 -5.29 -14.29
C LEU A 188 -5.04 -5.43 -15.36
N HIS A 189 -5.03 -4.55 -16.36
CA HIS A 189 -5.96 -4.65 -17.48
C HIS A 189 -5.73 -5.92 -18.33
N SER A 190 -4.46 -6.23 -18.65
CA SER A 190 -4.13 -7.40 -19.47
C SER A 190 -4.41 -8.74 -18.79
N THR A 191 -4.33 -8.79 -17.45
CA THR A 191 -4.65 -9.97 -16.65
C THR A 191 -6.14 -10.05 -16.27
N LYS A 192 -6.96 -9.09 -16.73
CA LYS A 192 -8.39 -8.98 -16.40
C LYS A 192 -8.66 -8.92 -14.89
N ALA A 193 -7.75 -8.31 -14.14
CA ALA A 193 -7.95 -8.08 -12.71
C ALA A 193 -9.19 -7.19 -12.48
N ASN A 194 -9.87 -7.39 -11.36
CA ASN A 194 -10.93 -6.49 -10.91
C ASN A 194 -10.31 -5.24 -10.30
N PHE A 195 -10.21 -4.14 -11.04
CA PHE A 195 -9.53 -2.93 -10.57
C PHE A 195 -10.19 -1.63 -11.04
N SER A 196 -9.96 -0.57 -10.26
CA SER A 196 -10.25 0.82 -10.58
C SER A 196 -8.97 1.66 -10.50
N LYS A 197 -8.94 2.77 -11.23
CA LYS A 197 -7.85 3.75 -11.17
C LYS A 197 -8.39 5.17 -11.17
N GLU A 198 -7.74 6.04 -10.41
CA GLU A 198 -8.13 7.44 -10.30
C GLU A 198 -6.90 8.34 -10.12
N VAL A 199 -6.84 9.43 -10.89
CA VAL A 199 -5.86 10.50 -10.71
C VAL A 199 -6.58 11.66 -10.03
N HIS A 200 -6.39 11.79 -8.72
CA HIS A 200 -7.01 12.84 -7.93
C HIS A 200 -6.33 14.18 -8.19
N PHE A 201 -7.13 15.25 -8.20
CA PHE A 201 -6.64 16.62 -8.39
C PHE A 201 -5.85 16.81 -9.70
N GLU A 202 -6.21 16.10 -10.77
CA GLU A 202 -5.45 16.09 -12.03
C GLU A 202 -5.25 17.48 -12.66
N GLN A 203 -6.18 18.41 -12.40
CA GLN A 203 -6.13 19.79 -12.90
C GLN A 203 -5.25 20.72 -12.05
N GLU A 204 -4.70 20.23 -10.93
CA GLU A 204 -3.87 21.00 -10.02
C GLU A 204 -2.39 20.59 -10.13
N PRO A 205 -1.43 21.50 -9.87
CA PRO A 205 -0.04 21.13 -9.73
C PRO A 205 0.18 20.12 -8.61
N GLY A 206 1.19 19.25 -8.77
CA GLY A 206 1.57 18.30 -7.73
C GLY A 206 1.98 19.01 -6.44
N SER A 207 1.32 18.68 -5.33
CA SER A 207 1.58 19.26 -4.02
C SER A 207 1.54 18.21 -2.91
N LEU A 208 2.34 18.42 -1.87
CA LEU A 208 2.30 17.56 -0.68
C LEU A 208 0.96 17.67 0.07
N GLU A 209 0.25 18.79 -0.08
CA GLU A 209 -1.11 18.94 0.43
C GLU A 209 -2.07 17.96 -0.26
N ASN A 210 -2.08 17.92 -1.60
CA ASN A 210 -2.92 16.99 -2.36
C ASN A 210 -2.53 15.53 -2.12
N HIS A 211 -1.23 15.26 -1.89
CA HIS A 211 -0.75 13.94 -1.47
C HIS A 211 -1.49 13.43 -0.22
N PHE A 212 -1.66 14.27 0.80
CA PHE A 212 -2.40 13.88 2.00
C PHE A 212 -3.92 13.96 1.83
N LYS A 213 -4.41 14.97 1.10
CA LYS A 213 -5.84 15.18 0.84
C LYS A 213 -6.52 14.00 0.15
N VAL A 214 -5.75 13.14 -0.53
CA VAL A 214 -6.26 11.88 -1.09
C VAL A 214 -6.96 11.01 -0.03
N LEU A 215 -6.51 11.05 1.23
CA LEU A 215 -7.10 10.31 2.35
C LEU A 215 -8.54 10.71 2.63
N GLU A 216 -8.93 11.94 2.30
CA GLU A 216 -10.30 12.44 2.49
C GLU A 216 -11.22 12.00 1.34
N VAL A 217 -10.70 11.93 0.12
CA VAL A 217 -11.52 11.85 -1.09
C VAL A 217 -11.62 10.45 -1.71
N PHE A 218 -10.67 9.54 -1.41
CA PHE A 218 -10.72 8.17 -1.95
C PHE A 218 -11.98 7.42 -1.48
N LYS A 219 -12.43 6.45 -2.31
CA LYS A 219 -13.65 5.65 -2.11
C LYS A 219 -13.31 4.17 -2.23
#